data_AF-W6NAS2-F1
#
_entry.id   AF-W6NAS2-F1
#
_cell.length_a   1.000
_cell.length_b   1.000
_cell.length_c   1.000
_cell.angle_alpha   90.00
_cell.angle_beta   90.00
_cell.angle_gamma   90.00
#
_symmetry.space_group_name_H-M   'P 1'
#
loop_
_entity.id
_entity.type
_entity.pdbx_description
1 polymer ?
#
loop_
_entity_poly.entity_id
_entity_poly.type
_entity_poly.pdbx_seq_one_letter_code
_entity_poly.pdbx_strand_id
1 'polypeptide(L)'
;MINVFNSPIEATTLDEFAERRSDEKEVFEKRRRRPKVEYTKDGRKIIDGVLEDEQEPNALWTTTITRGVAHDWRERAEGGPFYRAKQYVTLATYEAKVFVQRSARNYGTIILLIINFCLGITIFRLFKII
;
A
#
# COMPACT_ATOMS: atom_id res chain seq x y z
N MET A 1 36.83 -19.86 -19.32
CA MET A 1 37.42 -19.90 -17.96
C MET A 1 36.47 -19.19 -17.02
N ILE A 2 35.62 -19.94 -16.33
CA ILE A 2 34.69 -19.44 -15.31
C ILE A 2 35.21 -20.00 -13.99
N ASN A 3 35.87 -19.16 -13.20
CA ASN A 3 36.40 -19.56 -11.90
C ASN A 3 36.37 -18.38 -10.91
N VAL A 4 35.23 -17.68 -10.84
CA VAL A 4 35.06 -16.47 -10.00
C VAL A 4 33.86 -16.59 -9.04
N PHE A 5 33.20 -17.75 -8.94
CA PHE A 5 31.99 -17.91 -8.11
C PHE A 5 32.16 -18.82 -6.89
N ASN A 6 33.31 -18.77 -6.20
CA ASN A 6 33.53 -19.53 -4.97
C ASN A 6 34.05 -18.71 -3.78
N SER A 7 34.11 -17.37 -3.87
CA SER A 7 34.30 -16.52 -2.70
C SER A 7 32.95 -16.11 -2.10
N PRO A 8 32.85 -15.93 -0.77
CA PRO A 8 31.62 -15.43 -0.15
C PRO A 8 31.22 -14.11 -0.80
N ILE A 9 29.96 -14.00 -1.23
CA ILE A 9 29.42 -12.75 -1.76
C ILE A 9 29.42 -11.74 -0.61
N GLU A 10 30.32 -10.75 -0.66
CA GLU A 10 30.35 -9.66 0.30
C GLU A 10 29.05 -8.85 0.15
N ALA A 11 28.32 -8.64 1.25
CA ALA A 11 27.01 -7.98 1.27
C ALA A 11 27.03 -6.55 0.70
N THR A 12 28.21 -5.94 0.58
CA THR A 12 28.44 -4.65 -0.08
C THR A 12 28.26 -4.70 -1.60
N THR A 13 28.51 -5.86 -2.24
CA THR A 13 28.31 -6.03 -3.69
C THR A 13 26.84 -6.24 -4.05
N LEU A 14 26.01 -6.73 -3.12
CA LEU A 14 24.57 -6.91 -3.33
C LEU A 14 23.84 -5.57 -3.48
N ASP A 15 24.28 -4.53 -2.77
CA ASP A 15 23.71 -3.18 -2.90
C ASP A 15 24.01 -2.55 -4.27
N GLU A 16 25.15 -2.89 -4.89
CA GLU A 16 25.51 -2.45 -6.23
C GLU A 16 24.60 -3.07 -7.32
N PHE A 17 24.06 -4.27 -7.08
CA PHE A 17 23.05 -4.89 -7.94
C PHE A 17 21.60 -4.54 -7.57
N ALA A 18 21.37 -3.95 -6.39
CA ALA A 18 20.07 -3.46 -5.95
C ALA A 18 19.78 -2.03 -6.41
N GLU A 19 20.78 -1.33 -6.94
CA GLU A 19 20.63 0.00 -7.52
C GLU A 19 19.78 -0.09 -8.80
N ARG A 20 18.46 0.07 -8.62
CA ARG A 20 17.50 0.17 -9.73
C ARG A 20 17.94 1.30 -10.64
N ARG A 21 18.36 0.98 -11.87
CA ARG A 21 18.51 1.97 -12.95
C ARG A 21 17.20 2.75 -13.05
N SER A 22 17.28 4.06 -12.88
CA SER A 22 16.14 4.99 -12.88
C SER A 22 15.39 5.08 -14.21
N ASP A 23 15.93 4.45 -15.27
CA ASP A 23 15.52 4.65 -16.65
C ASP A 23 14.87 3.42 -17.30
N GLU A 24 14.44 2.43 -16.50
CA GLU A 24 13.60 1.34 -17.01
C GLU A 24 12.15 1.82 -17.16
N LYS A 25 11.80 2.27 -18.37
CA LYS A 25 10.40 2.29 -18.80
C LYS A 25 9.83 0.88 -18.57
N GLU A 26 8.79 0.74 -17.75
CA GLU A 26 8.07 -0.52 -17.59
C GLU A 26 7.61 -0.99 -18.99
N VAL A 27 8.31 -1.97 -19.56
CA VAL A 27 8.08 -2.49 -20.93
C VAL A 27 6.69 -3.15 -21.06
N PHE A 28 6.10 -3.54 -19.93
CA PHE A 28 4.78 -4.14 -19.87
C PHE A 28 3.80 -3.19 -19.18
N GLU A 29 2.86 -2.68 -19.96
CA GLU A 29 1.68 -1.99 -19.46
C GLU A 29 0.94 -2.95 -18.50
N LYS A 30 1.00 -2.70 -17.18
CA LYS A 30 0.27 -3.46 -16.15
C LYS A 30 -1.24 -3.23 -16.31
N ARG A 31 -1.84 -3.82 -17.34
CA ARG A 31 -3.29 -3.90 -17.46
C ARG A 31 -3.77 -4.79 -16.32
N ARG A 32 -4.43 -4.18 -15.34
CA ARG A 32 -5.14 -4.88 -14.26
C ARG A 32 -6.33 -5.62 -14.85
N ARG A 33 -6.08 -6.71 -15.57
CA ARG A 33 -7.15 -7.61 -16.02
C ARG A 33 -7.72 -8.29 -14.77
N ARG A 34 -9.04 -8.28 -14.64
CA ARG A 34 -9.71 -9.05 -13.59
C ARG A 34 -9.59 -10.53 -13.95
N PRO A 35 -9.06 -11.38 -13.04
CA PRO A 35 -8.94 -12.80 -13.32
C PRO A 35 -10.32 -13.44 -13.46
N LYS A 36 -10.48 -14.33 -14.43
CA LYS A 36 -11.73 -15.08 -14.65
C LYS A 36 -11.78 -16.20 -13.63
N VAL A 37 -12.76 -16.16 -12.74
CA VAL A 37 -12.96 -17.18 -11.70
C VAL A 37 -14.09 -18.11 -12.13
N GLU A 38 -13.78 -19.39 -12.27
CA GLU A 38 -14.72 -20.46 -12.57
C GLU A 38 -14.68 -21.50 -11.43
N TYR A 39 -15.77 -22.21 -11.21
CA TYR A 39 -15.83 -23.26 -10.19
C TYR A 39 -16.11 -24.61 -10.86
N THR A 40 -15.33 -25.62 -10.50
CA THR A 40 -15.58 -27.01 -10.88
C THR A 40 -16.80 -27.53 -10.12
N LYS A 41 -17.48 -28.57 -10.65
CA LYS A 41 -18.60 -29.24 -9.96
C LYS A 41 -18.23 -29.74 -8.56
N ASP A 42 -16.96 -30.03 -8.33
CA ASP A 42 -16.39 -30.47 -7.05
C ASP A 42 -16.11 -29.30 -6.08
N GLY A 43 -16.44 -28.05 -6.46
CA GLY A 43 -16.22 -26.85 -5.64
C GLY A 43 -14.82 -26.25 -5.72
N ARG A 44 -13.90 -26.85 -6.48
CA ARG A 44 -12.55 -26.32 -6.70
C ARG A 44 -12.60 -25.05 -7.55
N LYS A 45 -11.77 -24.06 -7.19
CA LYS A 45 -11.69 -22.77 -7.87
C LYS A 45 -10.66 -22.83 -9.00
N ILE A 46 -11.06 -22.44 -10.19
CA ILE A 46 -10.21 -22.29 -11.37
C ILE A 46 -10.03 -20.80 -11.62
N ILE A 47 -8.79 -20.35 -11.74
CA ILE A 47 -8.47 -18.95 -12.03
C ILE A 47 -7.74 -18.91 -13.37
N ASP A 48 -8.33 -18.23 -14.36
CA ASP A 48 -7.79 -18.09 -15.72
C ASP A 48 -7.40 -19.44 -16.37
N GLY A 49 -8.20 -20.48 -16.12
CA GLY A 49 -8.00 -21.83 -16.68
C GLY A 49 -6.96 -22.68 -15.96
N VAL A 50 -6.32 -22.16 -14.92
CA VAL A 50 -5.40 -22.93 -14.05
C VAL A 50 -6.16 -23.35 -12.80
N LEU A 51 -6.14 -24.66 -12.52
CA LEU A 51 -6.65 -25.22 -11.27
C LEU A 51 -5.60 -24.90 -10.19
N GLU A 52 -5.96 -24.17 -9.14
CA GLU A 52 -5.03 -23.98 -8.01
C GLU A 52 -4.67 -25.35 -7.40
N ASP A 53 -3.37 -25.55 -7.14
CA ASP A 53 -2.85 -26.76 -6.50
C ASP A 53 -3.55 -27.03 -5.16
N GLU A 54 -3.52 -28.29 -4.73
CA GLU A 54 -4.19 -28.78 -3.53
C GLU A 54 -3.96 -27.85 -2.34
N GLN A 55 -5.06 -27.36 -1.75
CA GLN A 55 -4.99 -26.57 -0.53
C GLN A 55 -4.37 -27.42 0.57
N GLU A 56 -3.10 -27.16 0.88
CA GLU A 56 -2.46 -27.78 2.03
C GLU A 56 -3.30 -27.46 3.29
N PRO A 57 -3.47 -28.42 4.22
CA PRO A 57 -4.24 -28.18 5.45
C PRO A 57 -3.77 -26.95 6.24
N ASN A 58 -2.49 -26.62 6.13
CA ASN A 58 -1.87 -25.46 6.76
C ASN A 58 -2.09 -24.15 5.99
N ALA A 59 -2.51 -24.19 4.72
CA ALA A 59 -2.72 -23.01 3.88
C ALA A 59 -3.81 -22.08 4.44
N LEU A 60 -4.86 -22.64 5.05
CA LEU A 60 -5.89 -21.83 5.71
C LEU A 60 -5.32 -21.06 6.90
N TRP A 61 -4.53 -21.73 7.74
CA TRP A 61 -3.90 -21.08 8.90
C TRP A 61 -2.86 -20.04 8.49
N THR A 62 -2.02 -20.33 7.49
CA THR A 62 -1.03 -19.37 7.01
C THR A 62 -1.68 -18.19 6.32
N THR A 63 -2.77 -18.38 5.54
CA THR A 63 -3.53 -17.27 4.95
C THR A 63 -4.23 -16.42 6.00
N THR A 64 -4.76 -17.03 7.07
CA THR A 64 -5.34 -16.28 8.19
C THR A 64 -4.29 -15.47 8.95
N ILE A 65 -3.13 -16.07 9.26
CA ILE A 65 -2.04 -15.38 9.96
C ILE A 65 -1.46 -14.25 9.10
N THR A 66 -1.27 -14.50 7.80
CA THR A 66 -0.74 -13.48 6.88
C THR A 66 -1.70 -12.32 6.67
N ARG A 67 -3.00 -12.58 6.52
CA ARG A 67 -4.03 -11.52 6.40
C ARG A 67 -4.31 -10.78 7.70
N GLY A 68 -4.12 -11.41 8.85
CA GLY A 68 -4.32 -10.81 10.15
C GLY A 68 -3.04 -10.13 10.66
N VAL A 69 -2.27 -10.89 11.43
CA VAL A 69 -1.13 -10.38 12.21
C VAL A 69 -0.01 -9.90 11.30
N ALA A 70 0.35 -10.66 10.26
CA ALA A 70 1.46 -10.24 9.39
C ALA A 70 1.13 -8.97 8.61
N HIS A 71 -0.11 -8.81 8.16
CA HIS A 71 -0.58 -7.60 7.50
C HIS A 71 -0.56 -6.39 8.44
N ASP A 72 -1.07 -6.55 9.68
CA ASP A 72 -1.06 -5.47 10.68
C ASP A 72 0.37 -5.07 11.07
N TRP A 73 1.29 -6.04 11.16
CA TRP A 73 2.71 -5.78 11.43
C TRP A 73 3.40 -5.10 10.26
N ARG A 74 3.10 -5.52 9.04
CA ARG A 74 3.59 -4.88 7.83
C ARG A 74 3.10 -3.44 7.73
N GLU A 75 1.81 -3.19 7.99
CA GLU A 75 1.27 -1.84 8.01
C GLU A 75 1.89 -0.97 9.12
N ARG A 76 2.24 -1.55 10.28
CA ARG A 76 2.99 -0.84 11.33
C ARG A 76 4.43 -0.52 10.95
N ALA A 77 5.09 -1.39 10.18
CA ALA A 77 6.47 -1.23 9.75
C ALA A 77 6.60 -0.27 8.56
N GLU A 78 5.69 -0.37 7.58
CA GLU A 78 5.65 0.45 6.36
C GLU A 78 4.83 1.75 6.55
N GLY A 79 4.05 1.85 7.63
CA GLY A 79 3.11 2.94 7.87
C GLY A 79 3.77 4.28 8.19
N GLY A 80 3.60 5.25 7.29
CA GLY A 80 3.97 6.65 7.53
C GLY A 80 3.16 7.34 8.64
N PRO A 81 3.37 8.65 8.90
CA PRO A 81 2.74 9.37 10.01
C PRO A 81 1.20 9.29 10.02
N PHE A 82 0.57 9.15 8.85
CA PHE A 82 -0.87 8.97 8.71
C PHE A 82 -1.39 7.64 9.26
N TYR A 83 -0.60 6.56 9.19
CA TYR A 83 -0.99 5.26 9.74
C TYR A 83 -1.07 5.32 11.27
N ARG A 84 -0.07 5.94 11.91
CA ARG A 84 -0.07 6.17 13.37
C ARG A 84 -1.26 7.02 13.80
N ALA A 85 -1.53 8.11 13.09
CA ALA A 85 -2.69 8.97 13.38
C ALA A 85 -4.02 8.19 13.28
N LYS A 86 -4.18 7.35 12.24
CA LYS A 86 -5.35 6.48 12.09
C LYS A 86 -5.46 5.47 13.24
N GLN A 87 -4.35 4.86 13.65
CA GLN A 87 -4.30 3.93 14.78
C GLN A 87 -4.72 4.60 16.10
N TYR A 88 -4.22 5.82 16.37
CA TYR A 88 -4.64 6.61 17.53
C TYR A 88 -6.13 6.86 17.53
N VAL A 89 -6.72 7.25 16.39
CA VAL A 89 -8.17 7.45 16.30
C VAL A 89 -8.94 6.13 16.49
N THR A 90 -8.43 5.01 16.00
CA THR A 90 -9.08 3.70 16.19
C THR A 90 -8.98 3.16 17.60
N LEU A 91 -7.88 3.44 18.31
CA LEU A 91 -7.64 3.05 19.70
C LEU A 91 -8.25 4.05 20.69
N ALA A 92 -8.50 5.28 20.27
CA ALA A 92 -9.13 6.29 21.11
C ALA A 92 -10.54 5.86 21.50
N THR A 93 -10.93 6.28 22.71
CA THR A 93 -12.25 6.03 23.28
C THR A 93 -13.35 6.47 22.31
N TYR A 94 -14.52 5.82 22.40
CA TYR A 94 -15.66 6.10 21.52
C TYR A 94 -15.99 7.60 21.45
N GLU A 95 -15.84 8.32 22.56
CA GLU A 95 -16.05 9.77 22.65
C GLU A 95 -15.08 10.58 21.78
N ALA A 96 -13.80 10.20 21.75
CA ALA A 96 -12.82 10.85 20.89
C ALA A 96 -13.14 10.64 19.40
N LYS A 97 -13.64 9.45 19.02
CA LYS A 97 -14.09 9.18 17.65
C LYS A 97 -15.27 10.07 17.25
N VAL A 98 -16.27 10.18 18.12
CA VAL A 98 -17.45 11.04 17.91
C VAL A 98 -17.03 12.51 17.82
N PHE A 99 -16.09 12.95 18.65
CA PHE A 99 -15.55 14.31 18.59
C PHE A 99 -14.83 14.58 17.28
N VAL A 100 -13.95 13.69 16.82
CA VAL A 100 -13.23 13.84 15.54
C VAL A 100 -14.22 13.88 14.38
N GLN A 101 -15.21 12.99 14.36
CA GLN A 101 -16.21 12.95 13.29
C GLN A 101 -17.06 14.22 13.26
N ARG A 102 -17.48 14.72 14.43
CA ARG A 102 -18.28 15.95 14.56
C ARG A 102 -17.46 17.19 14.23
N SER A 103 -16.19 17.22 14.63
CA SER A 103 -15.24 18.28 14.32
C SER A 103 -14.94 18.33 12.82
N ALA A 104 -14.64 17.20 12.19
CA ALA A 104 -14.39 17.13 10.75
C ALA A 104 -15.60 17.61 9.93
N ARG A 105 -16.83 17.28 10.36
CA ARG A 105 -18.06 17.73 9.68
C ARG A 105 -18.30 19.23 9.79
N ASN A 106 -17.97 19.83 10.94
CA ASN A 106 -18.25 21.24 11.21
C ASN A 106 -17.14 22.16 10.69
N TYR A 107 -15.88 21.78 10.84
CA TYR A 107 -14.73 22.61 10.46
C TYR A 107 -14.18 22.30 9.06
N GLY A 108 -14.55 21.16 8.46
CA GLY A 108 -14.03 20.76 7.15
C GLY A 108 -14.31 21.76 6.04
N THR A 109 -15.53 22.31 5.97
CA THR A 109 -15.90 23.32 4.97
C THR A 109 -15.16 24.64 5.18
N ILE A 110 -15.04 25.08 6.43
CA ILE A 110 -14.33 26.32 6.80
C ILE A 110 -12.84 26.20 6.46
N ILE A 111 -12.21 25.08 6.79
CA ILE A 111 -10.80 24.81 6.48
C ILE A 111 -10.57 24.79 4.97
N LEU A 112 -11.45 24.14 4.19
CA LEU A 112 -11.36 24.12 2.74
C LEU A 112 -11.51 25.51 2.11
N LEU A 113 -12.39 26.36 2.65
CA LEU A 113 -12.54 27.74 2.19
C LEU A 113 -11.28 28.56 2.49
N ILE A 114 -10.69 28.41 3.68
CA ILE A 114 -9.44 29.09 4.06
C ILE A 114 -8.28 28.63 3.16
N ILE A 115 -8.14 27.33 2.92
CA ILE A 115 -7.10 26.77 2.05
C ILE A 115 -7.28 27.29 0.61
N ASN A 116 -8.50 27.28 0.08
CA ASN A 116 -8.79 27.83 -1.24
C ASN A 116 -8.50 29.33 -1.33
N PHE A 117 -8.82 30.10 -0.29
CA PHE A 117 -8.52 31.53 -0.23
C PHE A 117 -7.00 31.79 -0.19
N CYS A 118 -6.26 31.04 0.63
CA CYS A 118 -4.80 31.08 0.64
C CYS A 118 -4.19 30.72 -0.72
N LEU A 119 -4.69 29.66 -1.37
CA LEU A 119 -4.26 29.27 -2.72
C LEU A 119 -4.58 30.36 -3.76
N GLY A 120 -5.74 31.01 -3.67
CA GLY A 120 -6.08 32.15 -4.51
C GLY A 120 -5.09 33.29 -4.35
N ILE A 121 -4.72 33.65 -3.12
CA ILE A 121 -3.73 34.69 -2.83
C ILE A 121 -2.34 34.31 -3.34
N THR A 122 -1.90 33.05 -3.16
CA THR A 122 -0.58 32.63 -3.64
C THR A 122 -0.51 32.65 -5.16
N ILE A 123 -1.57 32.23 -5.86
CA ILE A 123 -1.66 32.31 -7.33
C ILE A 123 -1.66 33.78 -7.78
N PHE A 124 -2.41 34.65 -7.11
CA PHE A 124 -2.46 36.07 -7.43
C PHE A 124 -1.09 36.75 -7.25
N ARG A 125 -0.34 36.38 -6.20
CA ARG A 125 1.05 36.83 -6.00
C ARG A 125 2.00 36.27 -7.05
N LEU A 126 1.84 35.01 -7.46
CA LEU A 126 2.69 34.37 -8.47
C LEU A 126 2.52 35.00 -9.85
N PHE A 127 1.31 35.43 -10.19
CA PHE A 127 0.99 36.06 -11.47
C PHE A 127 1.28 37.57 -11.53
N LYS A 128 1.82 38.20 -10.47
CA LYS A 128 2.23 39.63 -10.45
C LYS A 128 1.18 40.57 -11.09
N ILE A 129 -0.09 40.40 -10.71
CA ILE A 129 -1.16 41.33 -11.11
C ILE A 129 -1.20 42.58 -10.21
N ILE A 130 -0.30 42.67 -9.22
CA ILE A 130 0.15 43.88 -8.51
C ILE A 130 1.68 43.85 -8.44
#